data_AF-A0AAU5KIA5-F1
#
_entry.id   AF-A0AAU5KIA5-F1
#
_cell.length_a   1.000
_cell.length_b   1.000
_cell.length_c   1.000
_cell.angle_alpha   90.00
_cell.angle_beta   90.00
_cell.angle_gamma   90.00
#
_symmetry.space_group_name_H-M   'P 1'
#
loop_
_entity.id
_entity.type
_entity.pdbx_description
1 polymer ?
#
loop_
_entity_poly.entity_id
_entity_poly.type
_entity_poly.pdbx_seq_one_letter_code
_entity_poly.pdbx_strand_id
1 'polypeptide(L)' 'MAGGAPAALIAEVEKKADELVRAASAFYLDGTGYEGDGPKGQDALVPGGMFVSLVVPRHECVYIRQVTGW' A
#
# COMPACT_ATOMS: atom_id res chain seq x y z
N MET A 1 -8.85 -0.76 -9.99
CA MET A 1 -9.60 0.29 -10.70
C MET A 1 -10.21 1.21 -9.65
N ALA A 2 -9.72 2.44 -9.51
CA ALA A 2 -10.28 3.48 -8.65
C ALA A 2 -11.54 4.14 -9.24
N GLY A 3 -12.33 3.38 -10.01
CA GLY A 3 -13.43 3.91 -10.82
C GLY A 3 -14.61 4.34 -9.96
N GLY A 4 -14.52 5.52 -9.34
CA GLY A 4 -15.60 6.13 -8.56
C GLY A 4 -15.17 6.81 -7.26
N ALA A 5 -13.92 6.64 -6.81
CA ALA A 5 -13.44 7.30 -5.61
C ALA A 5 -13.18 8.81 -5.86
N PRO A 6 -13.50 9.71 -4.91
CA PRO A 6 -13.18 11.12 -5.02
C PRO A 6 -11.68 11.35 -5.25
N ALA A 7 -11.31 12.30 -6.11
CA ALA A 7 -9.90 12.60 -6.40
C ALA A 7 -9.09 12.97 -5.14
N ALA A 8 -9.73 13.66 -4.18
CA ALA A 8 -9.10 13.98 -2.89
C ALA A 8 -8.75 12.72 -2.08
N LEU A 9 -9.61 11.70 -2.08
CA LEU A 9 -9.32 10.42 -1.44
C LEU A 9 -8.15 9.73 -2.13
N ILE A 10 -8.11 9.74 -3.47
CA ILE A 10 -7.00 9.14 -4.22
C ILE A 10 -5.66 9.81 -3.88
N ALA A 11 -5.62 11.14 -3.74
CA ALA A 11 -4.41 11.84 -3.33
C ALA A 11 -3.92 11.43 -1.93
N GLU A 12 -4.83 11.24 -0.97
CA GLU A 12 -4.46 10.78 0.37
C GLU A 12 -3.98 9.32 0.37
N VAL A 13 -4.58 8.46 -0.47
CA VAL A 13 -4.12 7.08 -0.69
C VAL A 13 -2.72 7.07 -1.30
N GLU A 14 -2.46 7.87 -2.33
CA GLU A 14 -1.14 7.97 -2.98
C GLU A 14 -0.06 8.42 -1.99
N LYS A 15 -0.33 9.48 -1.22
CA LYS A 15 0.57 9.95 -0.17
C LYS A 15 0.87 8.86 0.86
N LYS A 16 -0.16 8.13 1.30
CA LYS A 16 0.03 7.05 2.28
C LYS A 16 0.77 5.85 1.66
N ALA A 17 0.54 5.56 0.38
CA ALA A 17 1.25 4.53 -0.34
C ALA A 17 2.76 4.83 -0.43
N ASP A 18 3.15 6.08 -0.66
CA ASP A 18 4.56 6.49 -0.64
C ASP A 18 5.23 6.23 0.71
N GLU A 19 4.53 6.50 1.81
CA GLU A 19 5.01 6.18 3.16
C GLU A 19 5.19 4.66 3.36
N LEU A 20 4.23 3.86 2.89
CA LEU A 20 4.30 2.40 2.97
C LEU A 20 5.44 1.83 2.13
N VAL A 21 5.69 2.38 0.93
CA VAL A 21 6.81 1.97 0.08
C VAL A 21 8.14 2.28 0.77
N ARG A 22 8.29 3.47 1.34
CA ARG A 22 9.52 3.82 2.10
C ARG A 22 9.74 2.92 3.30
N ALA A 23 8.69 2.63 4.07
CA ALA A 23 8.76 1.72 5.19
C ALA A 23 9.12 0.30 4.72
N ALA A 24 8.42 -0.22 3.71
CA ALA A 24 8.70 -1.52 3.14
C ALA A 24 10.14 -1.62 2.62
N SER A 25 10.67 -0.55 2.02
CA SER A 25 12.05 -0.51 1.55
C SER A 25 13.08 -0.65 2.67
N ALA A 26 12.78 -0.15 3.88
CA ALA A 26 13.66 -0.28 5.04
C ALA A 26 13.61 -1.68 5.68
N PHE A 27 12.49 -2.40 5.57
CA PHE A 27 12.28 -3.68 6.24
C PHE A 27 12.39 -4.92 5.33
N TYR A 28 12.04 -4.77 4.05
CA TYR A 28 11.77 -5.89 3.15
C TYR A 28 12.34 -5.73 1.73
N LEU A 29 12.46 -4.51 1.21
CA LEU A 29 12.93 -4.28 -0.18
C LEU A 29 14.45 -4.04 -0.26
N ASP A 30 15.20 -4.33 0.81
CA ASP A 30 16.63 -4.63 0.69
C ASP A 30 16.80 -6.13 0.47
N GLY A 31 17.13 -6.49 -0.76
CA GLY A 31 17.83 -7.72 -1.05
C GLY A 31 17.00 -8.79 -1.73
N THR A 32 17.62 -9.36 -2.75
CA THR A 32 17.38 -10.67 -3.37
C THR A 32 17.34 -11.86 -2.39
N GLY A 33 17.33 -11.63 -1.07
CA GLY A 33 17.41 -12.61 0.00
C GLY A 33 16.20 -12.65 0.94
N TYR A 34 15.07 -12.00 0.61
CA TYR A 34 13.86 -12.17 1.42
C TYR A 34 13.27 -13.58 1.24
N GLU A 35 13.56 -14.46 2.21
CA GLU A 35 13.13 -15.88 2.19
C GLU A 35 11.82 -16.13 2.97
N GLY A 36 11.27 -15.12 3.64
CA GLY A 36 10.07 -15.25 4.47
C GLY A 36 8.74 -15.29 3.71
N ASP A 37 7.69 -15.63 4.44
CA ASP A 37 6.30 -15.37 4.04
C ASP A 37 6.09 -13.86 3.91
N GLY A 38 5.43 -13.42 2.83
CA GLY A 38 5.14 -12.00 2.65
C GLY A 38 4.34 -11.43 3.84
N PRO A 39 4.54 -10.14 4.17
CA PRO A 39 3.73 -9.48 5.19
C PRO A 39 2.24 -9.64 4.90
N LYS A 40 1.42 -9.79 5.96
CA LYS A 40 -0.03 -9.83 5.80
C LYS A 40 -0.52 -8.51 5.19
N GLY A 41 -1.62 -8.59 4.44
CA GLY A 41 -2.31 -7.40 3.95
C GLY A 41 -2.71 -6.48 5.11
N GLN A 42 -2.68 -5.18 4.86
CA GLN A 42 -2.95 -4.16 5.86
C GLN A 42 -4.04 -3.21 5.38
N ASP A 43 -4.99 -2.94 6.28
CA ASP A 43 -5.97 -1.88 6.13
C ASP A 43 -5.37 -0.55 6.63
N ALA A 44 -5.55 0.51 5.84
CA ALA A 44 -5.08 1.85 6.18
C ALA A 44 -6.23 2.85 6.07
N LEU A 45 -6.41 3.65 7.12
CA LEU A 45 -7.34 4.77 7.16
C LEU A 45 -6.65 6.04 6.66
N VAL A 46 -7.36 6.81 5.85
CA VAL A 46 -6.95 8.12 5.33
C VAL A 46 -8.14 9.08 5.40
N PRO A 47 -7.92 10.40 5.27
CA PRO A 47 -9.04 11.33 5.13
C PRO A 47 -9.96 10.92 3.97
N GLY A 48 -11.26 10.82 4.25
CA GLY A 48 -12.29 10.48 3.26
C GLY A 48 -12.40 9.00 2.87
N GLY A 49 -11.62 8.10 3.49
CA GLY A 49 -11.74 6.68 3.15
C GLY A 49 -10.70 5.74 3.78
N MET A 50 -10.69 4.53 3.28
CA MET A 50 -9.70 3.50 3.61
C MET A 50 -9.20 2.81 2.35
N PHE A 51 -8.07 2.13 2.48
CA PHE A 51 -7.58 1.23 1.44
C PHE A 51 -6.96 -0.02 2.03
N VAL A 52 -6.95 -1.08 1.22
CA VAL A 52 -6.27 -2.35 1.54
C VAL A 52 -4.98 -2.41 0.74
N SER A 53 -3.88 -2.65 1.44
CA SER A 53 -2.53 -2.75 0.86
C SER A 53 -1.90 -4.11 1.08
N LEU A 54 -1.00 -4.50 0.18
CA LEU A 54 -0.18 -5.71 0.30
C LEU A 54 1.25 -5.38 -0.11
N VAL A 55 2.20 -5.56 0.82
CA VAL A 55 3.63 -5.51 0.51
C VAL A 55 4.01 -6.84 -0.13
N VAL A 56 4.63 -6.81 -1.30
CA VAL A 56 5.11 -8.01 -1.98
C VAL A 56 6.61 -7.85 -2.18
N PRO A 57 7.44 -8.33 -1.20
CA PRO A 57 8.89 -8.16 -1.24
C PRO A 57 9.53 -8.69 -2.52
N ARG A 58 9.05 -9.85 -3.01
CA ARG A 58 9.51 -10.49 -4.25
C ARG A 58 9.26 -9.68 -5.52
N HIS A 59 8.35 -8.71 -5.48
CA HIS A 59 8.07 -7.79 -6.58
C HIS A 59 8.63 -6.40 -6.30
N GLU A 60 9.31 -6.23 -5.17
CA GLU A 60 9.87 -4.95 -4.71
C GLU A 60 8.83 -3.82 -4.71
N CYS A 61 7.57 -4.13 -4.38
CA CYS A 61 6.47 -3.17 -4.49
C CYS A 61 5.38 -3.34 -3.43
N VAL A 62 4.53 -2.31 -3.32
CA VAL A 62 3.28 -2.32 -2.53
C VAL A 62 2.10 -2.24 -3.50
N TYR A 63 1.17 -3.19 -3.40
CA TYR A 63 -0.08 -3.16 -4.15
C TYR A 63 -1.20 -2.54 -3.33
N ILE A 64 -1.92 -1.58 -3.92
CA ILE A 64 -3.21 -1.12 -3.43
C ILE A 64 -4.31 -1.98 -4.05
N ARG A 65 -4.99 -2.79 -3.24
CA ARG A 65 -5.94 -3.81 -3.69
C ARG A 65 -7.37 -3.28 -3.78
N GLN A 66 -7.74 -2.37 -2.89
CA GLN A 66 -9.07 -1.79 -2.81
C GLN A 66 -8.97 -0.38 -2.19
N VAL A 67 -9.83 0.52 -2.66
CA VAL A 67 -10.06 1.84 -2.06
C VAL A 67 -11.55 1.98 -1.80
N THR A 68 -11.92 2.37 -0.59
CA THR A 68 -13.32 2.56 -0.15
C THR A 68 -13.45 3.97 0.41
N GLY A 69 -14.32 4.80 -0.17
CA GLY A 69 -14.62 6.15 0.35
C GLY A 69 -15.90 6.19 1.18
N TRP A 70 -16.06 7.27 1.94
CA TRP A 70 -17.29 7.62 2.67
C TRP A 70 -17.64 9.10 2.50
#